data_AF-A0A7W1QCF3-F1
#
_entry.id   AF-A0A7W1QCF3-F1
#
_cell.length_a   1.000
_cell.length_b   1.000
_cell.length_c   1.000
_cell.angle_alpha   90.00
_cell.angle_beta   90.00
_cell.angle_gamma   90.00
#
_symmetry.space_group_name_H-M   'P 1'
#
loop_
_entity.id
_entity.type
_entity.pdbx_description
1 polymer ?
#
loop_
_entity_poly.entity_id
_entity_poly.type
_entity_poly.pdbx_seq_one_letter_code
_entity_poly.pdbx_strand_id
1 'polypeptide(L)'
;MARTKHPPKSDEDRRVVGGLLRELRKAAGYRSVEGAAAVAGAPSSRQTIYAYERGALTPSLAQFLDLAEFYVLRAAHLDGAKPEDDLRAQGVAAVARVLTLPLYHVAAAQDLVARMQPGVRRKR
;
A
#
# COMPACT_ATOMS: atom_id res chain seq x y z
N MET A 1 -22.04 -5.74 -21.67
CA MET A 1 -21.07 -6.74 -21.17
C MET A 1 -21.14 -6.76 -19.65
N ALA A 2 -21.38 -7.93 -19.05
CA ALA A 2 -21.44 -8.05 -17.60
C ALA A 2 -20.06 -7.72 -17.00
N ARG A 3 -20.00 -6.75 -16.08
CA ARG A 3 -18.82 -6.51 -15.25
C ARG A 3 -18.48 -7.84 -14.56
N THR A 4 -17.41 -8.50 -14.98
CA THR A 4 -16.89 -9.67 -14.27
C THR A 4 -16.55 -9.20 -12.87
N LYS A 5 -17.39 -9.58 -11.89
CA LYS A 5 -17.14 -9.31 -10.47
C LYS A 5 -15.76 -9.86 -10.19
N HIS A 6 -14.81 -8.97 -9.89
CA HIS A 6 -13.51 -9.42 -9.42
C HIS A 6 -13.76 -10.32 -8.21
N PRO A 7 -13.02 -11.43 -8.06
CA PRO A 7 -13.15 -12.26 -6.89
C PRO A 7 -13.00 -11.38 -5.64
N PRO A 8 -13.81 -11.61 -4.60
CA PRO A 8 -13.75 -10.80 -3.40
C PRO A 8 -12.31 -10.80 -2.88
N LYS A 9 -11.77 -9.59 -2.66
CA LYS A 9 -10.44 -9.38 -2.08
C LYS A 9 -10.35 -10.17 -0.78
N SER A 10 -9.30 -10.97 -0.58
CA SER A 10 -9.18 -11.82 0.61
C SER A 10 -9.16 -10.96 1.88
N ASP A 11 -9.87 -11.37 2.92
CA ASP A 11 -9.87 -10.63 4.20
C ASP A 11 -8.47 -10.62 4.84
N GLU A 12 -7.65 -11.63 4.53
CA GLU A 12 -6.25 -11.68 4.93
C GLU A 12 -5.42 -10.58 4.28
N ASP A 13 -5.47 -10.41 2.96
CA ASP A 13 -4.74 -9.35 2.26
C ASP A 13 -5.14 -7.96 2.77
N ARG A 14 -6.44 -7.75 3.04
CA ARG A 14 -6.94 -6.49 3.60
C ARG A 14 -6.32 -6.19 4.96
N ARG A 15 -6.20 -7.19 5.83
CA ARG A 15 -5.55 -7.05 7.14
C ARG A 15 -4.04 -6.77 6.99
N VAL A 16 -3.37 -7.43 6.04
CA VAL A 16 -1.95 -7.19 5.76
C VAL A 16 -1.74 -5.74 5.32
N VAL A 17 -2.51 -5.25 4.35
CA VAL A 17 -2.41 -3.87 3.85
C VAL A 17 -2.71 -2.85 4.96
N GLY A 18 -3.78 -3.08 5.73
CA GLY A 18 -4.11 -2.22 6.87
C GLY A 18 -3.01 -2.18 7.92
N GLY A 19 -2.40 -3.33 8.22
CA GLY A 19 -1.26 -3.46 9.12
C GLY A 19 -0.05 -2.66 8.64
N LEU A 20 0.30 -2.77 7.36
CA LEU A 20 1.41 -2.01 6.76
C LEU A 20 1.21 -0.50 6.90
N LEU A 21 0.01 0.01 6.59
CA LEU A 21 -0.30 1.44 6.76
C LEU A 21 -0.20 1.88 8.21
N ARG A 22 -0.73 1.08 9.15
CA ARG A 22 -0.65 1.35 10.58
C ARG A 22 0.79 1.43 11.07
N GLU A 23 1.65 0.52 10.63
CA GLU A 23 3.05 0.50 11.03
C GLU A 23 3.85 1.64 10.39
N LEU A 24 3.56 2.05 9.15
CA LEU A 24 4.16 3.24 8.55
C LEU A 24 3.78 4.52 9.32
N ARG A 25 2.50 4.67 9.66
CA ARG A 25 2.03 5.80 10.47
C ARG A 25 2.78 5.90 11.80
N LYS A 26 2.87 4.77 12.53
CA LYS A 26 3.60 4.71 13.80
C LYS A 26 5.09 4.98 13.63
N ALA A 27 5.71 4.44 12.57
CA ALA A 27 7.12 4.64 12.28
C ALA A 27 7.45 6.11 11.95
N ALA A 28 6.49 6.87 11.42
CA ALA A 28 6.60 8.32 11.23
C ALA A 28 6.29 9.12 12.52
N GLY A 29 6.07 8.45 13.67
CA GLY A 29 5.83 9.07 14.97
C GLY A 29 4.36 9.37 15.30
N TYR A 30 3.42 9.11 14.38
CA TYR A 30 2.00 9.41 14.60
C TYR A 30 1.32 8.29 15.40
N ARG A 31 1.02 8.55 16.69
CA ARG A 31 0.38 7.57 17.57
C ARG A 31 -1.12 7.39 17.31
N SER A 32 -1.80 8.39 16.77
CA SER A 32 -3.21 8.34 16.42
C SER A 32 -3.44 8.62 14.92
N VAL A 33 -4.52 8.06 14.38
CA VAL A 33 -5.00 8.37 13.02
C VAL A 33 -5.45 9.83 12.92
N GLU A 34 -5.99 10.38 14.00
CA GLU A 34 -6.40 11.78 14.08
C GLU A 34 -5.20 12.73 13.91
N GLY A 35 -4.10 12.48 14.62
CA GLY A 35 -2.89 13.28 14.49
C GLY A 35 -2.31 13.23 13.09
N ALA A 36 -2.32 12.06 12.45
CA ALA A 36 -1.89 11.91 11.06
C ALA A 36 -2.81 12.65 10.07
N ALA A 37 -4.13 12.55 10.24
CA ALA A 37 -5.10 13.16 9.35
C ALA A 37 -5.20 14.69 9.50
N ALA A 38 -4.76 15.24 10.63
CA ALA A 38 -4.72 16.68 10.90
C ALA A 38 -3.57 17.40 10.17
N VAL A 39 -2.59 16.66 9.65
CA VAL A 39 -1.45 17.23 8.92
C VAL A 39 -1.92 17.76 7.57
N ALA A 40 -1.50 18.98 7.24
CA ALA A 40 -1.81 19.59 5.95
C ALA A 40 -1.32 18.69 4.79
N GLY A 41 -2.20 18.43 3.82
CA GLY A 41 -1.89 17.58 2.68
C GLY A 41 -1.97 16.07 2.94
N ALA A 42 -2.53 15.64 4.08
CA ALA A 42 -2.85 14.24 4.30
C ALA A 42 -3.74 13.68 3.16
N PRO A 43 -3.37 12.56 2.53
CA PRO A 43 -4.02 12.08 1.30
C PRO A 43 -5.39 11.42 1.56
N SER A 44 -5.82 11.31 2.81
CA SER A 44 -7.07 10.67 3.19
C SER A 44 -7.62 11.19 4.51
N SER A 45 -8.94 11.14 4.64
CA SER A 45 -9.62 11.55 5.88
C SER A 45 -9.30 10.61 7.05
N ARG A 46 -9.48 11.08 8.28
CA ARG A 46 -9.37 10.28 9.50
C ARG A 46 -10.20 8.99 9.44
N GLN A 47 -11.46 9.07 8.98
CA GLN A 47 -12.35 7.91 8.87
C GLN A 47 -11.83 6.91 7.83
N THR A 48 -11.32 7.41 6.70
CA THR A 48 -10.77 6.60 5.61
C THR A 48 -9.52 5.85 6.06
N ILE A 49 -8.55 6.55 6.67
CA ILE A 49 -7.32 5.93 7.19
C ILE A 49 -7.68 4.88 8.24
N TYR A 50 -8.60 5.18 9.16
CA TYR A 50 -9.04 4.24 10.18
C TYR A 50 -9.74 3.00 9.59
N ALA A 51 -10.50 3.15 8.51
CA ALA A 51 -11.11 2.02 7.80
C ALA A 51 -10.07 1.16 7.08
N TYR A 52 -9.06 1.78 6.46
CA TYR A 52 -7.94 1.07 5.84
C TYR A 52 -7.13 0.27 6.88
N GLU A 53 -6.71 0.90 7.97
CA GLU A 53 -5.88 0.25 8.99
C GLU A 53 -6.56 -0.96 9.67
N ARG A 54 -7.89 -0.95 9.76
CA ARG A 54 -8.67 -2.08 10.29
C ARG A 54 -9.03 -3.14 9.24
N GLY A 55 -8.65 -2.94 7.99
CA GLY A 55 -9.04 -3.80 6.86
C GLY A 55 -10.53 -3.75 6.50
N ALA A 56 -11.28 -2.78 7.06
CA ALA A 56 -12.70 -2.57 6.76
C ALA A 56 -12.92 -1.95 5.37
N LEU A 57 -11.91 -1.24 4.88
CA LEU A 57 -11.83 -0.76 3.50
C LEU A 57 -10.45 -1.11 2.95
N THR A 58 -10.35 -1.31 1.63
CA THR A 58 -9.07 -1.58 0.96
C THR A 58 -8.70 -0.40 0.09
N PRO A 59 -7.53 0.24 0.30
CA PRO A 59 -7.08 1.29 -0.61
C PRO A 59 -6.80 0.70 -2.00
N SER A 60 -6.97 1.50 -3.05
CA SER A 60 -6.34 1.22 -4.35
C SER A 60 -4.82 1.22 -4.19
N LEU A 61 -4.09 0.67 -5.16
CA LEU A 61 -2.62 0.69 -5.11
C LEU A 61 -2.10 2.14 -5.06
N ALA A 62 -2.66 3.04 -5.87
CA ALA A 62 -2.30 4.46 -5.84
C ALA A 62 -2.53 5.09 -4.46
N GLN A 63 -3.69 4.85 -3.83
CA GLN A 63 -3.99 5.37 -2.49
C GLN A 63 -3.03 4.84 -1.42
N PHE A 64 -2.61 3.57 -1.54
CA PHE A 64 -1.59 3.02 -0.64
C PHE A 64 -0.24 3.71 -0.83
N LEU A 65 0.18 3.93 -2.09
CA LEU A 65 1.43 4.61 -2.41
C LEU A 65 1.42 6.07 -1.93
N ASP A 66 0.31 6.79 -2.10
CA ASP A 66 0.16 8.17 -1.63
C ASP A 66 0.31 8.25 -0.09
N LEU A 67 -0.28 7.30 0.64
CA LEU A 67 -0.15 7.23 2.10
C LEU A 67 1.27 6.85 2.52
N ALA A 68 1.91 5.91 1.82
CA ALA A 68 3.29 5.52 2.10
C ALA A 68 4.27 6.67 1.85
N GLU A 69 4.15 7.34 0.70
CA GLU A 69 4.92 8.55 0.38
C GLU A 69 4.67 9.64 1.41
N PHE A 70 3.41 9.86 1.79
CA PHE A 70 3.05 10.85 2.80
C PHE A 70 3.80 10.59 4.11
N TYR A 71 3.71 9.39 4.68
CA TYR A 71 4.35 9.08 5.96
C TYR A 71 5.88 9.08 5.89
N VAL A 72 6.45 8.63 4.78
CA VAL A 72 7.90 8.44 4.66
C VAL A 72 8.61 9.72 4.25
N LEU A 73 8.02 10.53 3.37
CA LEU A 73 8.72 11.63 2.69
C LEU A 73 8.15 13.03 2.96
N ARG A 74 6.85 13.15 3.27
CA ARG A 74 6.17 14.47 3.26
C ARG A 74 5.70 14.95 4.62
N ALA A 75 5.21 14.03 5.46
CA ALA A 75 4.71 14.35 6.78
C ALA A 75 5.89 14.72 7.70
N ALA A 76 5.68 15.68 8.60
CA ALA A 76 6.67 16.01 9.62
C ALA A 76 6.88 14.79 10.53
N HIS A 77 8.11 14.30 10.65
CA HIS A 77 8.44 13.20 11.54
C HIS A 77 8.39 13.68 12.98
N LEU A 78 7.52 13.08 13.79
CA LEU A 78 7.29 13.48 15.17
C LEU A 78 8.23 12.74 16.15
N ASP A 79 8.22 13.17 17.41
CA ASP A 79 8.94 12.45 18.47
C ASP A 79 8.53 10.98 18.54
N GLY A 80 9.53 10.11 18.48
CA GLY A 80 9.35 8.65 18.39
C GLY A 80 9.21 8.11 16.97
N ALA A 81 9.37 8.96 15.94
CA ALA A 81 9.65 8.49 14.59
C ALA A 81 10.97 7.72 14.54
N LYS A 82 11.06 6.79 13.60
CA LYS A 82 12.32 6.12 13.28
C LYS A 82 13.33 7.11 12.68
N PRO A 83 14.64 6.82 12.78
CA PRO A 83 15.64 7.49 11.96
C PRO A 83 15.24 7.48 10.48
N GLU A 84 15.61 8.52 9.74
CA GLU A 84 15.15 8.73 8.36
C GLU A 84 15.43 7.53 7.45
N ASP A 85 16.63 6.97 7.48
CA ASP A 85 17.02 5.81 6.67
C ASP A 85 16.20 4.57 7.02
N ASP A 86 15.92 4.33 8.30
CA ASP A 86 15.10 3.20 8.75
C ASP A 86 13.64 3.36 8.33
N LEU A 87 13.11 4.59 8.36
CA LEU A 87 11.76 4.88 7.89
C LEU A 87 11.64 4.67 6.38
N ARG A 88 12.65 5.13 5.62
CA ARG A 88 12.73 4.91 4.17
C ARG A 88 12.82 3.42 3.84
N ALA A 89 13.67 2.68 4.54
CA ALA A 89 13.79 1.23 4.38
C ALA A 89 12.46 0.51 4.67
N GLN A 90 11.75 0.92 5.74
CA GLN A 90 10.42 0.38 6.04
C GLN A 90 9.38 0.74 4.98
N GLY A 91 9.43 1.96 4.43
CA GLY A 91 8.62 2.38 3.29
C GLY A 91 8.81 1.47 2.08
N VAL A 92 10.06 1.22 1.70
CA VAL A 92 10.41 0.30 0.61
C VAL A 92 9.89 -1.11 0.89
N ALA A 93 10.10 -1.62 2.11
CA ALA A 93 9.63 -2.95 2.51
C ALA A 93 8.09 -3.06 2.43
N ALA A 94 7.36 -2.02 2.85
CA ALA A 94 5.91 -1.99 2.79
C ALA A 94 5.39 -1.98 1.34
N VAL A 95 5.99 -1.15 0.47
CA VAL A 95 5.64 -1.10 -0.96
C VAL A 95 5.96 -2.44 -1.64
N ALA A 96 7.16 -2.98 -1.42
CA ALA A 96 7.55 -4.27 -1.98
C ALA A 96 6.59 -5.37 -1.54
N ARG A 97 6.22 -5.43 -0.25
CA ARG A 97 5.25 -6.40 0.25
C ARG A 97 3.89 -6.25 -0.42
N VAL A 98 3.36 -5.03 -0.54
CA VAL A 98 2.03 -4.81 -1.14
C VAL A 98 1.97 -5.25 -2.60
N LEU A 99 3.05 -5.05 -3.36
CA LEU A 99 3.12 -5.46 -4.77
C LEU A 99 3.14 -6.98 -4.95
N THR A 100 3.53 -7.74 -3.92
CA THR A 100 3.44 -9.21 -3.94
C THR A 100 2.05 -9.75 -3.64
N LEU A 101 1.11 -8.92 -3.18
CA LEU A 101 -0.22 -9.39 -2.79
C LEU A 101 -1.10 -9.60 -4.03
N PRO A 102 -1.89 -10.70 -4.09
CA PRO A 102 -2.85 -10.93 -5.17
C PRO A 102 -3.88 -9.80 -5.31
N LEU A 103 -4.13 -9.08 -4.22
CA LEU A 103 -5.04 -7.95 -4.09
C LEU A 103 -4.93 -6.89 -5.21
N TYR A 104 -3.71 -6.62 -5.69
CA TYR A 104 -3.45 -5.60 -6.69
C TYR A 104 -3.14 -6.16 -8.07
N HIS A 105 -3.26 -7.49 -8.24
CA HIS A 105 -3.11 -8.19 -9.51
C HIS A 105 -1.77 -7.96 -10.25
N VAL A 106 -0.74 -7.46 -9.57
CA VAL A 106 0.57 -7.18 -10.16
C VAL A 106 1.20 -8.46 -10.69
N ALA A 107 1.20 -9.53 -9.89
CA ALA A 107 1.69 -10.85 -10.32
C ALA A 107 0.88 -11.41 -11.50
N ALA A 108 -0.45 -11.31 -11.45
CA ALA A 108 -1.31 -11.76 -12.55
C ALA A 108 -1.07 -10.98 -13.84
N ALA A 109 -0.77 -9.68 -13.75
CA ALA A 109 -0.37 -8.86 -14.89
C ALA A 109 1.00 -9.28 -15.44
N GLN A 110 1.98 -9.55 -14.57
CA GLN A 110 3.29 -10.08 -14.97
C GLN A 110 3.17 -11.43 -15.68
N ASP A 111 2.34 -12.34 -15.16
CA ASP A 111 2.05 -13.63 -15.80
C ASP A 111 1.39 -13.46 -17.18
N LEU A 112 0.45 -12.52 -17.29
CA LEU A 112 -0.18 -12.20 -18.56
C LEU A 112 0.84 -11.64 -19.56
N VAL A 113 1.71 -10.73 -19.13
CA VAL A 113 2.81 -10.20 -19.95
C VAL A 113 3.70 -11.34 -20.43
N ALA A 114 4.11 -12.25 -19.54
CA ALA A 114 4.95 -13.39 -19.91
C ALA A 114 4.30 -14.28 -20.97
N ARG A 115 2.98 -14.55 -20.88
CA ARG A 115 2.23 -15.30 -21.90
C ARG A 115 2.05 -14.54 -23.21
N MET A 116 2.01 -13.21 -23.18
CA MET A 116 1.90 -12.36 -24.37
C MET A 116 3.25 -12.15 -25.07
N GLN A 117 4.37 -12.50 -24.44
CA GLN A 117 5.68 -12.39 -25.08
C GLN A 117 5.68 -13.20 -26.39
N PRO A 118 6.16 -12.63 -27.51
CA PRO A 118 6.23 -13.34 -28.76
C PRO A 118 7.13 -14.57 -28.60
N GLY A 119 6.67 -15.73 -29.06
CA GLY A 119 7.46 -16.96 -29.01
C GLY A 119 8.81 -16.75 -29.69
N VAL A 120 9.89 -17.13 -29.03
CA VAL A 120 11.21 -17.18 -29.66
C VAL A 120 11.08 -18.10 -30.86
N ARG A 121 11.05 -17.55 -32.08
CA ARG A 121 11.21 -18.32 -33.31
C ARG A 121 12.57 -18.99 -33.22
N ARG A 122 12.63 -20.23 -32.73
CA ARG A 122 13.79 -21.10 -32.93
C ARG A 122 13.93 -21.26 -34.44
N LYS A 123 14.88 -20.54 -35.04
CA LYS A 123 15.40 -20.87 -36.37
C LYS A 123 15.95 -22.30 -36.24
N ARG A 124 15.26 -23.25 -36.88
CA ARG A 124 15.82 -24.57 -37.19
C ARG A 124 16.90 -24.40 -38.25
#